data_AF-A0A949PF67-F1
#
_entry.id   AF-A0A949PF67-F1
#
_cell.length_a   1.000
_cell.length_b   1.000
_cell.length_c   1.000
_cell.angle_alpha   90.00
_cell.angle_beta   90.00
_cell.angle_gamma   90.00
#
_symmetry.space_group_name_H-M   'P 1'
#
loop_
_entity.id
_entity.type
_entity.pdbx_description
1 polymer ?
#
loop_
_entity_poly.entity_id
_entity_poly.type
_entity_poly.pdbx_seq_one_letter_code
_entity_poly.pdbx_strand_id
1 'polypeptide(L)'
;MNKFLFKQIDNTGLTLFRIVFGLLITLEAFGAIATGWVKRVLVDPEFTFNFIGFDFLQNIQGPGMYVYFALMGIFGIGVMLGYKYRMSMFAYAFLWTGAYFMQKTSYNNHYYLMVLLCWLMVFLPANKRYSFDVKFKPSFKKISMPQWCKWMVILQVLIVFTYGSVAKWYPDWINGTAPSMFMKSKSNYWLIGGLLQESWTHYVIAYFGIIFDLLIIPMLLWKPTRLLGFYMSLFFHLFNSIVFQVGIFPYMSIAFALFFFTSETIQKRFRLKEEIYKGQEVIIPKYKNILIVCSAFFFMFQIGLPLRHWAINDDVLWTEEGHRMSWRMMLRSKSGTLTIYIVNKETGGKVVYDYRNQLSKKQSRSLSKKPDLIWQL
;
A
#
# COMPACT_ATOMS: atom_id res chain seq x y z
N MET A 1 -1.42 -30.32 -1.25
CA MET A 1 -0.68 -29.08 -1.61
C MET A 1 -0.47 -28.91 -3.12
N ASN A 2 0.26 -29.79 -3.82
CA ASN A 2 0.58 -29.59 -5.26
C ASN A 2 -0.65 -29.41 -6.17
N LYS A 3 -1.66 -30.28 -6.02
CA LYS A 3 -2.94 -30.19 -6.76
C LYS A 3 -3.68 -28.86 -6.55
N PHE A 4 -3.42 -28.15 -5.46
CA PHE A 4 -4.07 -26.86 -5.18
C PHE A 4 -3.26 -25.68 -5.72
N LEU A 5 -1.95 -25.63 -5.43
CA LEU A 5 -1.09 -24.50 -5.81
C LEU A 5 -0.73 -24.47 -7.30
N PHE A 6 -0.54 -25.64 -7.91
CA PHE A 6 0.00 -25.77 -9.26
C PHE A 6 -1.05 -26.17 -10.30
N LYS A 7 -2.31 -26.35 -9.88
CA LYS A 7 -3.44 -26.44 -10.80
C LYS A 7 -3.50 -25.17 -11.63
N GLN A 8 -3.60 -25.34 -12.94
CA GLN A 8 -3.76 -24.23 -13.86
C GLN A 8 -5.19 -23.69 -13.77
N ILE A 9 -5.29 -22.37 -13.77
CA ILE A 9 -6.54 -21.60 -13.83
C ILE A 9 -6.42 -20.54 -14.92
N ASP A 10 -7.54 -20.07 -15.43
CA ASP A 10 -7.55 -18.98 -16.40
C ASP A 10 -6.90 -17.70 -15.83
N ASN A 11 -6.14 -16.98 -16.66
CA ASN A 11 -5.34 -15.83 -16.24
C ASN A 11 -5.99 -14.45 -16.52
N THR A 12 -7.28 -14.41 -16.89
CA THR A 12 -7.99 -13.15 -17.18
C THR A 12 -7.92 -12.17 -16.01
N GLY A 13 -8.21 -12.63 -14.79
CA GLY A 13 -8.18 -11.78 -13.59
C GLY A 13 -6.81 -11.12 -13.33
N LEU A 14 -5.72 -11.90 -13.40
CA LEU A 14 -4.36 -11.38 -13.25
C LEU A 14 -4.00 -10.38 -14.36
N THR A 15 -4.41 -10.68 -15.59
CA THR A 15 -4.11 -9.83 -16.75
C THR A 15 -4.80 -8.47 -16.65
N LEU A 16 -6.10 -8.46 -16.30
CA LEU A 16 -6.82 -7.21 -16.07
C LEU A 16 -6.27 -6.46 -14.84
N PHE A 17 -5.91 -7.20 -13.79
CA PHE A 17 -5.28 -6.59 -12.62
C PHE A 17 -3.97 -5.89 -12.99
N ARG A 18 -3.13 -6.50 -13.85
CA ARG A 18 -1.91 -5.86 -14.37
C ARG A 18 -2.19 -4.54 -15.09
N ILE A 19 -3.24 -4.47 -15.90
CA ILE A 19 -3.62 -3.25 -16.62
C ILE A 19 -4.01 -2.16 -15.61
N VAL A 20 -4.94 -2.47 -14.71
CA VAL A 20 -5.42 -1.50 -13.70
C VAL A 20 -4.29 -1.09 -12.76
N PHE A 21 -3.52 -2.05 -12.26
CA PHE A 21 -2.37 -1.80 -11.39
C PHE A 21 -1.33 -0.92 -12.10
N GLY A 22 -0.96 -1.25 -13.34
CA GLY A 22 -0.06 -0.44 -14.17
C GLY A 22 -0.55 1.00 -14.37
N LEU A 23 -1.84 1.18 -14.63
CA LEU A 23 -2.44 2.52 -14.73
C LEU A 23 -2.32 3.28 -13.40
N LEU A 24 -2.71 2.66 -12.30
CA LEU A 24 -2.71 3.29 -10.99
C LEU A 24 -1.29 3.72 -10.57
N ILE A 25 -0.29 2.84 -10.72
CA ILE A 25 1.10 3.17 -10.36
C ILE A 25 1.73 4.22 -11.29
N THR A 26 1.25 4.31 -12.54
CA THR A 26 1.62 5.39 -13.48
C THR A 26 1.06 6.73 -13.01
N LEU A 27 -0.22 6.75 -12.65
CA LEU A 27 -0.90 7.95 -12.15
C LEU A 27 -0.31 8.42 -10.83
N GLU A 28 0.11 7.52 -9.94
CA GLU A 28 0.82 7.90 -8.71
C GLU A 28 2.15 8.60 -9.03
N ALA A 29 2.95 8.04 -9.96
CA ALA A 29 4.26 8.59 -10.30
C ALA A 29 4.17 9.97 -10.96
N PHE A 30 3.38 10.09 -12.04
CA PHE A 30 3.20 11.39 -12.72
C PHE A 30 2.34 12.36 -11.89
N GLY A 31 1.36 11.86 -11.15
CA GLY A 31 0.53 12.65 -10.25
C GLY A 31 1.33 13.26 -9.10
N ALA A 32 2.33 12.53 -8.56
CA ALA A 32 3.23 13.08 -7.55
C ALA A 32 4.04 14.28 -8.09
N ILE A 33 4.40 14.28 -9.37
CA ILE A 33 5.01 15.45 -10.03
C ILE A 33 3.97 16.56 -10.21
N ALA A 34 2.84 16.25 -10.85
CA ALA A 34 1.82 17.23 -11.23
C ALA A 34 1.19 17.96 -10.02
N THR A 35 1.01 17.26 -8.89
CA THR A 35 0.49 17.85 -7.64
C THR A 35 1.55 18.63 -6.86
N GLY A 36 2.80 18.64 -7.33
CA GLY A 36 3.95 19.23 -6.64
C GLY A 36 4.41 18.46 -5.39
N TRP A 37 3.96 17.21 -5.21
CA TRP A 37 4.39 16.38 -4.08
C TRP A 37 5.89 16.11 -4.14
N VAL A 38 6.42 15.72 -5.31
CA VAL A 38 7.87 15.48 -5.51
C VAL A 38 8.67 16.72 -5.10
N LYS A 39 8.24 17.89 -5.57
CA LYS A 39 8.87 19.17 -5.24
C LYS A 39 8.98 19.37 -3.72
N ARG A 40 7.84 19.37 -3.03
CA ARG A 40 7.76 19.68 -1.59
C ARG A 40 8.44 18.67 -0.68
N VAL A 41 8.63 17.43 -1.14
CA VAL A 41 9.03 16.30 -0.28
C VAL A 41 10.44 15.81 -0.53
N LEU A 42 10.94 15.96 -1.77
CA LEU A 42 12.19 15.35 -2.24
C LEU A 42 13.10 16.31 -3.03
N VAL A 43 12.60 17.49 -3.43
CA VAL A 43 13.41 18.50 -4.18
C VAL A 43 13.76 19.69 -3.29
N ASP A 44 12.76 20.34 -2.70
CA ASP A 44 12.93 21.56 -1.90
C ASP A 44 13.60 21.33 -0.53
N PRO A 45 13.35 20.22 0.20
CA PRO A 45 14.00 20.01 1.50
C PRO A 45 15.51 19.79 1.36
N GLU A 46 16.30 20.45 2.20
CA GLU A 46 17.75 20.23 2.29
C GLU A 46 18.08 18.91 3.01
N PHE A 47 17.14 18.43 3.83
CA PHE A 47 17.25 17.18 4.55
C PHE A 47 16.03 16.29 4.36
N THR A 48 16.20 14.97 4.18
CA THR A 48 15.11 14.00 4.27
C THR A 48 15.34 13.05 5.43
N PHE A 49 14.26 12.65 6.12
CA PHE A 49 14.39 11.61 7.13
C PHE A 49 14.35 10.26 6.43
N ASN A 50 15.51 9.76 5.99
CA ASN A 50 15.61 8.40 5.46
C ASN A 50 15.22 7.38 6.53
N PHE A 51 14.80 6.19 6.12
CA PHE A 51 14.73 5.07 7.06
C PHE A 51 16.14 4.78 7.59
N ILE A 52 16.25 4.45 8.89
CA ILE A 52 17.54 4.23 9.56
C ILE A 52 18.29 3.12 8.81
N GLY A 53 19.56 3.37 8.46
CA GLY A 53 20.38 2.47 7.64
C GLY A 53 20.31 2.73 6.13
N PHE A 54 19.50 3.70 5.69
CA PHE A 54 19.38 4.13 4.29
C PHE A 54 19.86 5.57 4.07
N ASP A 55 20.75 6.07 4.93
CA ASP A 55 21.21 7.47 4.91
C ASP A 55 21.97 7.83 3.62
N PHE A 56 22.48 6.84 2.88
CA PHE A 56 23.07 7.05 1.56
C PHE A 56 22.06 7.57 0.51
N LEU A 57 20.75 7.39 0.73
CA LEU A 57 19.70 7.91 -0.15
C LEU A 57 19.54 9.43 -0.04
N GLN A 58 20.12 10.05 0.99
CA GLN A 58 20.16 11.50 1.17
C GLN A 58 20.72 12.21 -0.07
N ASN A 59 21.73 11.61 -0.71
CA ASN A 59 22.47 12.18 -1.85
C ASN A 59 21.67 12.20 -3.17
N ILE A 60 20.48 11.60 -3.21
CA ILE A 60 19.65 11.48 -4.43
C ILE A 60 18.63 12.64 -4.53
N GLN A 61 18.45 13.40 -3.46
CA GLN A 61 17.52 14.53 -3.39
C GLN A 61 17.82 15.63 -4.40
N GLY A 62 16.84 16.52 -4.58
CA GLY A 62 16.96 17.68 -5.45
C GLY A 62 16.31 17.48 -6.82
N PRO A 63 16.62 18.33 -7.81
CA PRO A 63 15.89 18.38 -9.09
C PRO A 63 15.89 17.06 -9.88
N GLY A 64 16.89 16.19 -9.67
CA GLY A 64 16.94 14.84 -10.27
C GLY A 64 15.72 13.97 -9.94
N MET A 65 15.01 14.27 -8.84
CA MET A 65 13.82 13.53 -8.43
C MET A 65 12.64 13.68 -9.40
N TYR A 66 12.59 14.74 -10.23
CA TYR A 66 11.61 14.80 -11.31
C TYR A 66 11.88 13.74 -12.38
N VAL A 67 13.15 13.55 -12.75
CA VAL A 67 13.57 12.51 -13.70
C VAL A 67 13.31 11.13 -13.09
N TYR A 68 13.62 10.94 -11.81
CA TYR A 68 13.35 9.70 -11.08
C TYR A 68 11.88 9.30 -11.17
N PHE A 69 10.96 10.21 -10.86
CA PHE A 69 9.53 9.94 -10.90
C PHE A 69 8.98 9.85 -12.33
N ALA A 70 9.53 10.60 -13.28
CA ALA A 70 9.15 10.47 -14.69
C ALA A 70 9.52 9.09 -15.25
N LEU A 71 10.73 8.61 -14.97
CA LEU A 71 11.18 7.26 -15.32
C LEU A 71 10.31 6.19 -14.65
N MET A 72 10.00 6.37 -13.36
CA MET A 72 9.07 5.49 -12.65
C MET A 72 7.70 5.44 -13.33
N GLY A 73 7.15 6.58 -13.75
CA GLY A 73 5.88 6.64 -14.50
C GLY A 73 5.94 5.92 -15.85
N ILE A 74 7.04 6.07 -16.60
CA ILE A 74 7.26 5.36 -17.87
C ILE A 74 7.28 3.84 -17.65
N PHE A 75 7.96 3.36 -16.61
CA PHE A 75 7.92 1.94 -16.26
C PHE A 75 6.51 1.48 -15.84
N GLY A 76 5.73 2.34 -15.19
CA GLY A 76 4.31 2.09 -14.92
C GLY A 76 3.51 1.86 -16.21
N ILE A 77 3.73 2.68 -17.25
CA ILE A 77 3.13 2.48 -18.57
C ILE A 77 3.58 1.14 -19.17
N GLY A 78 4.87 0.81 -19.05
CA GLY A 78 5.40 -0.49 -19.47
C GLY A 78 4.70 -1.66 -18.77
N VAL A 79 4.44 -1.55 -17.47
CA VAL A 79 3.64 -2.52 -16.70
C VAL A 79 2.20 -2.59 -17.22
N MET A 80 1.55 -1.45 -17.47
CA MET A 80 0.17 -1.33 -17.97
C MET A 80 -0.03 -1.89 -19.39
N LEU A 81 0.98 -1.76 -20.25
CA LEU A 81 0.93 -2.30 -21.61
C LEU A 81 1.49 -3.73 -21.69
N GLY A 82 2.12 -4.21 -20.61
CA GLY A 82 2.84 -5.48 -20.59
C GLY A 82 3.99 -5.50 -21.60
N TYR A 83 4.72 -4.38 -21.71
CA TYR A 83 5.92 -4.23 -22.53
C TYR A 83 7.17 -4.47 -21.69
N LYS A 84 7.99 -5.44 -22.11
CA LYS A 84 9.13 -5.96 -21.34
C LYS A 84 8.76 -6.13 -19.87
N TYR A 85 7.60 -6.73 -19.61
CA TYR A 85 6.89 -6.59 -18.34
C TYR A 85 7.73 -6.89 -17.12
N ARG A 86 8.55 -7.95 -17.15
CA ARG A 86 9.40 -8.33 -16.02
C ARG A 86 10.43 -7.25 -15.69
N MET A 87 11.03 -6.64 -16.71
CA MET A 87 11.97 -5.54 -16.57
C MET A 87 11.25 -4.27 -16.09
N SER A 88 10.12 -3.92 -16.72
CA SER A 88 9.32 -2.74 -16.34
C SER A 88 8.83 -2.83 -14.89
N MET A 89 8.33 -3.99 -14.48
CA MET A 89 7.84 -4.20 -13.11
C MET A 89 8.99 -4.20 -12.09
N PHE A 90 10.14 -4.80 -12.42
CA PHE A 90 11.33 -4.78 -11.55
C PHE A 90 11.87 -3.35 -11.38
N ALA A 91 12.02 -2.61 -12.47
CA ALA A 91 12.49 -1.23 -12.44
C ALA A 91 11.54 -0.33 -11.63
N TYR A 92 10.22 -0.46 -11.83
CA TYR A 92 9.24 0.25 -11.01
C TYR A 92 9.35 -0.14 -9.54
N ALA A 93 9.41 -1.44 -9.22
CA ALA A 93 9.51 -1.93 -7.84
C ALA A 93 10.76 -1.37 -7.14
N PHE A 94 11.89 -1.35 -7.83
CA PHE A 94 13.14 -0.79 -7.32
C PHE A 94 13.03 0.72 -7.06
N LEU A 95 12.53 1.50 -8.03
CA LEU A 95 12.37 2.94 -7.89
C LEU A 95 11.36 3.30 -6.77
N TRP A 96 10.23 2.61 -6.72
CA TRP A 96 9.25 2.82 -5.66
C TRP A 96 9.79 2.48 -4.28
N THR A 97 10.59 1.41 -4.16
CA THR A 97 11.25 1.03 -2.91
C THR A 97 12.26 2.09 -2.46
N GLY A 98 13.06 2.63 -3.38
CA GLY A 98 13.97 3.74 -3.09
C GLY A 98 13.23 4.98 -2.59
N ALA A 99 12.21 5.44 -3.31
CA ALA A 99 11.38 6.57 -2.91
C ALA A 99 10.70 6.36 -1.55
N TYR A 100 10.24 5.14 -1.26
CA TYR A 100 9.66 4.78 0.03
C TYR A 100 10.66 4.92 1.19
N PHE A 101 11.90 4.50 1.00
CA PHE A 101 12.95 4.58 2.04
C PHE A 101 13.57 5.98 2.18
N MET A 102 13.44 6.85 1.18
CA MET A 102 13.97 8.22 1.21
C MET A 102 13.28 9.11 2.24
N GLN A 103 11.97 8.98 2.49
CA GLN A 103 11.25 9.96 3.31
C GLN A 103 10.24 9.34 4.27
N LYS A 104 10.74 9.01 5.46
CA LYS A 104 10.00 8.44 6.60
C LYS A 104 8.86 9.34 7.10
N THR A 105 8.97 10.67 6.93
CA THR A 105 7.88 11.60 7.30
C THR A 105 6.65 11.48 6.39
N SER A 106 6.81 10.86 5.22
CA SER A 106 5.72 10.53 4.29
C SER A 106 5.27 9.07 4.36
N TYR A 107 5.74 8.31 5.37
CA TYR A 107 5.32 6.94 5.59
C TYR A 107 3.78 6.79 5.67
N ASN A 108 3.28 5.78 4.96
CA ASN A 108 1.89 5.31 5.02
C ASN A 108 1.88 3.79 4.82
N ASN A 109 0.98 3.08 5.50
CA ASN A 109 0.81 1.63 5.33
C ASN A 109 0.47 1.26 3.89
N HIS A 110 -0.26 2.12 3.17
CA HIS A 110 -0.60 1.88 1.76
C HIS A 110 0.62 1.91 0.82
N TYR A 111 1.62 2.76 1.12
CA TYR A 111 2.87 2.80 0.37
C TYR A 111 3.73 1.57 0.66
N TYR A 112 3.70 1.07 1.89
CA TYR A 112 4.32 -0.21 2.23
C TYR A 112 3.65 -1.37 1.49
N LEU A 113 2.31 -1.44 1.46
CA LEU A 113 1.60 -2.43 0.64
C LEU A 113 1.98 -2.33 -0.84
N MET A 114 2.13 -1.12 -1.39
CA MET A 114 2.54 -0.96 -2.78
C MET A 114 3.95 -1.48 -3.04
N VAL A 115 4.91 -1.32 -2.12
CA VAL A 115 6.23 -1.97 -2.20
C VAL A 115 6.05 -3.49 -2.34
N LEU A 116 5.27 -4.10 -1.44
CA LEU A 116 5.05 -5.56 -1.44
C LEU A 116 4.40 -6.05 -2.74
N LEU A 117 3.36 -5.35 -3.21
CA LEU A 117 2.66 -5.72 -4.44
C LEU A 117 3.54 -5.55 -5.68
N CYS A 118 4.35 -4.48 -5.75
CA CYS A 118 5.28 -4.29 -6.85
C CYS A 118 6.25 -5.46 -6.95
N TRP A 119 6.90 -5.83 -5.84
CA TRP A 119 7.82 -6.98 -5.80
C TRP A 119 7.11 -8.31 -6.08
N LEU A 120 5.90 -8.51 -5.55
CA LEU A 120 5.12 -9.71 -5.83
C LEU A 120 4.78 -9.82 -7.33
N MET A 121 4.37 -8.71 -7.96
CA MET A 121 4.06 -8.64 -9.38
C MET A 121 5.27 -8.96 -10.26
N VAL A 122 6.51 -8.64 -9.85
CA VAL A 122 7.73 -9.03 -10.60
C VAL A 122 7.74 -10.53 -10.88
N PHE A 123 7.21 -11.37 -9.97
CA PHE A 123 7.22 -12.82 -10.10
C PHE A 123 6.00 -13.39 -10.83
N LEU A 124 4.90 -12.65 -10.94
CA LEU A 124 3.67 -13.14 -11.55
C LEU A 124 3.76 -13.17 -13.09
N PRO A 125 3.15 -14.15 -13.78
CA PRO A 125 3.17 -14.24 -15.24
C PRO A 125 2.08 -13.35 -15.89
N ALA A 126 1.97 -12.09 -15.48
CA ALA A 126 0.85 -11.22 -15.87
C ALA A 126 0.93 -10.68 -17.31
N ASN A 127 2.05 -10.92 -18.01
CA ASN A 127 2.28 -10.52 -19.40
C ASN A 127 1.98 -11.64 -20.41
N LYS A 128 1.38 -12.75 -19.99
CA LYS A 128 1.06 -13.89 -20.86
C LYS A 128 -0.17 -13.71 -21.74
N ARG A 129 -0.94 -12.64 -21.50
CA ARG A 129 -2.14 -12.25 -22.24
C ARG A 129 -2.28 -10.73 -22.23
N TYR A 130 -2.97 -10.16 -23.23
CA TYR A 130 -3.19 -8.72 -23.41
C TYR A 130 -1.96 -7.87 -23.10
N SER A 131 -0.85 -8.17 -23.76
CA SER A 131 0.43 -7.51 -23.53
C SER A 131 1.16 -7.29 -24.84
N PHE A 132 1.99 -6.25 -24.89
CA PHE A 132 2.92 -6.06 -26.00
C PHE A 132 3.95 -7.18 -26.10
N ASP A 133 4.35 -7.79 -24.99
CA ASP A 133 5.23 -8.98 -25.01
C ASP A 133 4.64 -10.12 -25.85
N VAL A 134 3.34 -10.38 -25.73
CA VAL A 134 2.64 -11.38 -26.56
C VAL A 134 2.44 -10.89 -28.00
N LYS A 135 2.13 -9.60 -28.19
CA LYS A 135 1.98 -9.03 -29.54
C LYS A 135 3.28 -9.16 -30.35
N PHE A 136 4.43 -8.90 -29.73
CA PHE A 136 5.74 -9.01 -30.39
C PHE A 136 6.27 -10.45 -30.45
N LYS A 137 5.87 -11.32 -29.51
CA LYS A 137 6.24 -12.74 -29.52
C LYS A 137 5.00 -13.62 -29.26
N PRO A 138 4.20 -13.94 -30.31
CA PRO A 138 2.94 -14.69 -30.15
C PRO A 138 3.10 -16.05 -29.45
N SER A 139 4.24 -16.73 -29.63
CA SER A 139 4.56 -17.99 -28.95
C SER A 139 4.65 -17.88 -27.41
N PHE A 140 4.72 -16.66 -26.87
CA PHE A 140 4.72 -16.41 -25.43
C PHE A 140 3.32 -16.46 -24.80
N LYS A 141 2.25 -16.41 -25.63
CA LYS A 141 0.85 -16.39 -25.20
C LYS A 141 0.53 -17.63 -24.37
N LYS A 142 -0.09 -17.42 -23.20
CA LYS A 142 -0.77 -18.46 -22.43
C LYS A 142 -2.06 -17.90 -21.88
N ILE A 143 -3.12 -18.69 -21.90
CA ILE A 143 -4.43 -18.31 -21.32
C ILE A 143 -4.60 -18.83 -19.88
N SER A 144 -3.64 -19.62 -19.39
CA SER A 144 -3.62 -20.17 -18.04
C SER A 144 -2.44 -19.65 -17.20
N MET A 145 -2.58 -19.79 -15.88
CA MET A 145 -1.56 -19.54 -14.87
C MET A 145 -1.72 -20.52 -13.70
N PRO A 146 -0.66 -20.82 -12.94
CA PRO A 146 -0.80 -21.63 -11.74
C PRO A 146 -1.58 -20.87 -10.65
N GLN A 147 -2.43 -21.61 -9.94
CA GLN A 147 -3.34 -21.06 -8.92
C GLN A 147 -2.64 -20.34 -7.76
N TRP A 148 -1.38 -20.66 -7.44
CA TRP A 148 -0.61 -19.95 -6.41
C TRP A 148 -0.49 -18.44 -6.70
N CYS A 149 -0.47 -18.00 -7.97
CA CYS A 149 -0.37 -16.58 -8.32
C CYS A 149 -1.55 -15.77 -7.74
N LYS A 150 -2.76 -16.32 -7.85
CA LYS A 150 -3.97 -15.73 -7.27
C LYS A 150 -3.90 -15.71 -5.74
N TRP A 151 -3.51 -16.83 -5.14
CA TRP A 151 -3.51 -16.95 -3.68
C TRP A 151 -2.43 -16.11 -2.99
N MET A 152 -1.28 -15.88 -3.63
CA MET A 152 -0.27 -14.95 -3.11
C MET A 152 -0.84 -13.55 -2.88
N VAL A 153 -1.60 -13.03 -3.85
CA VAL A 153 -2.26 -11.72 -3.72
C VAL A 153 -3.34 -11.75 -2.66
N ILE A 154 -4.21 -12.76 -2.69
CA ILE A 154 -5.33 -12.88 -1.71
C ILE A 154 -4.80 -12.97 -0.28
N LEU A 155 -3.76 -13.77 -0.03
CA LEU A 155 -3.17 -13.92 1.31
C LEU A 155 -2.53 -12.62 1.78
N GLN A 156 -1.79 -11.91 0.92
CA GLN A 156 -1.22 -10.61 1.27
C GLN A 156 -2.31 -9.61 1.67
N VAL A 157 -3.39 -9.56 0.90
CA VAL A 157 -4.51 -8.64 1.15
C VAL A 157 -5.28 -9.06 2.41
N LEU A 158 -5.49 -10.36 2.63
CA LEU A 158 -6.08 -10.90 3.86
C LEU A 158 -5.31 -10.43 5.10
N ILE A 159 -3.99 -10.56 5.11
CA ILE A 159 -3.14 -10.12 6.22
C ILE A 159 -3.38 -8.64 6.53
N VAL A 160 -3.35 -7.77 5.51
CA VAL A 160 -3.54 -6.33 5.69
C VAL A 160 -4.90 -6.01 6.30
N PHE A 161 -5.98 -6.59 5.78
CA PHE A 161 -7.33 -6.36 6.26
C PHE A 161 -7.56 -6.93 7.66
N THR A 162 -7.05 -8.14 7.96
CA THR A 162 -7.11 -8.72 9.31
C THR A 162 -6.42 -7.82 10.34
N TYR A 163 -5.19 -7.35 10.09
CA TYR A 163 -4.53 -6.41 10.99
C TYR A 163 -5.23 -5.06 11.04
N GLY A 164 -5.80 -4.60 9.92
CA GLY A 164 -6.62 -3.38 9.87
C GLY A 164 -7.82 -3.43 10.81
N SER A 165 -8.46 -4.61 10.95
CA SER A 165 -9.55 -4.84 11.90
C SER A 165 -9.04 -4.92 13.34
N VAL A 166 -8.01 -5.74 13.60
CA VAL A 166 -7.42 -5.92 14.94
C VAL A 166 -6.93 -4.58 15.52
N ALA A 167 -6.33 -3.74 14.69
CA ALA A 167 -5.89 -2.40 15.09
C ALA A 167 -7.06 -1.52 15.54
N LYS A 168 -8.28 -1.73 15.04
CA LYS A 168 -9.48 -0.98 15.44
C LYS A 168 -10.18 -1.54 16.68
N TRP A 169 -9.63 -2.56 17.33
CA TRP A 169 -10.13 -3.04 18.62
C TRP A 169 -9.61 -2.23 19.81
N TYR A 170 -8.80 -1.18 19.55
CA TYR A 170 -8.39 -0.24 20.58
C TYR A 170 -9.61 0.47 21.20
N PRO A 171 -9.59 0.81 22.50
CA PRO A 171 -10.72 1.41 23.21
C PRO A 171 -11.30 2.65 22.50
N ASP A 172 -10.44 3.52 21.98
CA ASP A 172 -10.84 4.76 21.29
C ASP A 172 -11.60 4.51 19.98
N TRP A 173 -11.39 3.36 19.33
CA TRP A 173 -12.19 2.99 18.18
C TRP A 173 -13.55 2.46 18.62
N ILE A 174 -13.59 1.58 19.63
CA ILE A 174 -14.82 0.96 20.12
C ILE A 174 -15.80 2.00 20.69
N ASN A 175 -15.29 2.99 21.42
CA ASN A 175 -16.09 4.06 22.02
C ASN A 175 -16.37 5.25 21.06
N GLY A 176 -15.93 5.17 19.79
CA GLY A 176 -16.18 6.22 18.78
C GLY A 176 -15.29 7.46 18.88
N THR A 177 -14.37 7.55 19.85
CA THR A 177 -13.47 8.72 20.02
C THR A 177 -12.56 8.92 18.81
N ALA A 178 -11.90 7.87 18.33
CA ALA A 178 -11.00 7.94 17.18
C ALA A 178 -11.73 8.38 15.88
N PRO A 179 -12.86 7.76 15.48
CA PRO A 179 -13.69 8.27 14.38
C PRO A 179 -14.09 9.74 14.56
N SER A 180 -14.54 10.14 15.76
CA SER A 180 -14.90 11.54 16.05
C SER A 180 -13.75 12.51 15.80
N MET A 181 -12.56 12.18 16.29
CA MET A 181 -11.36 12.99 16.05
C MET A 181 -11.03 13.14 14.56
N PHE A 182 -11.21 12.08 13.76
CA PHE A 182 -10.95 12.14 12.33
C PHE A 182 -12.02 12.96 11.59
N MET A 183 -13.28 12.83 11.98
CA MET A 183 -14.41 13.53 11.35
C MET A 183 -14.44 15.03 11.67
N LYS A 184 -13.84 15.47 12.78
CA LYS A 184 -13.77 16.90 13.14
C LYS A 184 -13.21 17.79 12.02
N SER A 185 -12.20 17.30 11.29
CA SER A 185 -11.60 18.04 10.15
C SER A 185 -12.46 18.05 8.88
N LYS A 186 -13.61 17.37 8.90
CA LYS A 186 -14.50 17.12 7.77
C LYS A 186 -15.86 17.81 7.93
N SER A 187 -16.05 18.62 8.97
CA SER A 187 -17.29 19.34 9.28
C SER A 187 -17.77 20.23 8.12
N ASN A 188 -16.84 20.77 7.34
CA ASN A 188 -17.13 21.72 6.26
C ASN A 188 -17.43 21.05 4.91
N TYR A 189 -17.60 19.73 4.88
CA TYR A 189 -18.00 19.03 3.65
C TYR A 189 -19.44 19.40 3.32
N TRP A 190 -19.66 19.99 2.14
CA TRP A 190 -20.93 20.61 1.76
C TRP A 190 -22.16 19.70 1.88
N LEU A 191 -22.01 18.39 1.61
CA LEU A 191 -23.13 17.44 1.61
C LEU A 191 -23.23 16.61 2.90
N ILE A 192 -22.10 16.15 3.42
CA ILE A 192 -22.05 15.15 4.50
C ILE A 192 -21.41 15.67 5.79
N GLY A 193 -20.91 16.91 5.79
CA GLY A 193 -20.12 17.45 6.89
C GLY A 193 -20.83 17.42 8.24
N GLY A 194 -22.09 17.85 8.29
CA GLY A 194 -22.94 17.79 9.49
C GLY A 194 -23.22 16.35 9.93
N LEU A 195 -23.62 15.47 8.99
CA LEU A 195 -23.85 14.05 9.27
C LEU A 195 -22.63 13.35 9.87
N LEU A 196 -21.43 13.70 9.40
CA LEU A 196 -20.18 13.15 9.91
C LEU A 196 -19.85 13.60 11.34
N GLN A 197 -20.50 14.64 11.89
CA GLN A 197 -20.28 15.07 13.28
C GLN A 197 -21.20 14.39 14.28
N GLU A 198 -22.24 13.70 13.82
CA GLU A 198 -23.19 13.03 14.70
C GLU A 198 -22.55 11.88 15.46
N SER A 199 -22.86 11.76 16.76
CA SER A 199 -22.25 10.75 17.64
C SER A 199 -22.54 9.32 17.16
N TRP A 200 -23.76 9.06 16.70
CA TRP A 200 -24.15 7.76 16.15
C TRP A 200 -23.38 7.44 14.85
N THR A 201 -23.04 8.44 14.03
CA THR A 201 -22.23 8.24 12.81
C THR A 201 -20.82 7.76 13.17
N HIS A 202 -20.22 8.27 14.26
CA HIS A 202 -18.91 7.83 14.72
C HIS A 202 -18.90 6.34 15.09
N TYR A 203 -19.94 5.86 15.78
CA TYR A 203 -20.10 4.43 16.09
C TYR A 203 -20.33 3.59 14.84
N VAL A 204 -21.16 4.06 13.90
CA VAL A 204 -21.35 3.37 12.60
C VAL A 204 -20.01 3.23 11.88
N ILE A 205 -19.21 4.30 11.79
CA ILE A 205 -17.87 4.26 11.17
C ILE A 205 -16.96 3.26 11.88
N ALA A 206 -16.95 3.25 13.22
CA ALA A 206 -16.14 2.32 14.01
C ALA A 206 -16.51 0.85 13.73
N TYR A 207 -17.75 0.47 14.00
CA TYR A 207 -18.19 -0.92 13.89
C TYR A 207 -18.24 -1.40 12.45
N PHE A 208 -18.66 -0.55 11.50
CA PHE A 208 -18.58 -0.88 10.08
C PHE A 208 -17.12 -1.11 9.68
N GLY A 209 -16.19 -0.23 10.05
CA GLY A 209 -14.78 -0.39 9.75
C GLY A 209 -14.16 -1.68 10.31
N ILE A 210 -14.47 -2.03 11.57
CA ILE A 210 -13.99 -3.26 12.22
C ILE A 210 -14.52 -4.50 11.51
N ILE A 211 -15.85 -4.57 11.30
CA ILE A 211 -16.52 -5.73 10.71
C ILE A 211 -16.13 -5.87 9.24
N PHE A 212 -16.11 -4.77 8.49
CA PHE A 212 -15.70 -4.75 7.10
C PHE A 212 -14.28 -5.30 6.94
N ASP A 213 -13.31 -4.75 7.67
CA ASP A 213 -11.91 -5.19 7.54
C ASP A 213 -11.75 -6.68 7.91
N LEU A 214 -12.52 -7.18 8.89
CA LEU A 214 -12.46 -8.60 9.28
C LEU A 214 -13.07 -9.52 8.22
N LEU A 215 -14.22 -9.14 7.66
CA LEU A 215 -15.06 -10.05 6.88
C LEU A 215 -14.90 -9.88 5.37
N ILE A 216 -14.33 -8.78 4.87
CA ILE A 216 -14.37 -8.48 3.44
C ILE A 216 -13.73 -9.57 2.57
N ILE A 217 -12.58 -10.11 2.99
CA ILE A 217 -11.90 -11.17 2.24
C ILE A 217 -12.64 -12.51 2.31
N PRO A 218 -13.06 -13.01 3.50
CA PRO A 218 -13.98 -14.15 3.59
C PRO A 218 -15.25 -13.99 2.74
N MET A 219 -15.88 -12.81 2.78
CA MET A 219 -17.10 -12.52 2.02
C MET A 219 -16.88 -12.60 0.51
N LEU A 220 -15.74 -12.08 0.00
CA LEU A 220 -15.39 -12.15 -1.42
C LEU A 220 -15.00 -13.57 -1.86
N LEU A 221 -14.41 -14.38 -0.96
CA LEU A 221 -14.09 -15.78 -1.24
C LEU A 221 -15.35 -16.64 -1.32
N TRP A 222 -16.28 -16.48 -0.38
CA TRP A 222 -17.48 -17.30 -0.29
C TRP A 222 -18.53 -16.89 -1.34
N LYS A 223 -18.92 -17.85 -2.19
CA LYS A 223 -19.78 -17.61 -3.36
C LYS A 223 -21.09 -16.86 -3.02
N PRO A 224 -21.86 -17.22 -1.97
CA PRO A 224 -23.13 -16.56 -1.65
C PRO A 224 -22.98 -15.09 -1.26
N THR A 225 -21.93 -14.74 -0.54
CA THR A 225 -21.70 -13.37 -0.04
C THR A 225 -20.88 -12.50 -0.98
N ARG A 226 -20.28 -13.06 -2.04
CA ARG A 226 -19.31 -12.36 -2.88
C ARG A 226 -19.84 -11.07 -3.48
N LEU A 227 -21.07 -11.08 -3.98
CA LEU A 227 -21.65 -9.91 -4.63
C LEU A 227 -21.93 -8.79 -3.61
N LEU A 228 -22.46 -9.15 -2.43
CA LEU A 228 -22.62 -8.23 -1.31
C LEU A 228 -21.27 -7.65 -0.87
N GLY A 229 -20.27 -8.52 -0.69
CA GLY A 229 -18.89 -8.11 -0.35
C GLY A 229 -18.30 -7.16 -1.38
N PHE A 230 -18.55 -7.37 -2.67
CA PHE A 230 -18.09 -6.45 -3.72
C PHE A 230 -18.72 -5.06 -3.61
N TYR A 231 -20.04 -4.97 -3.39
CA TYR A 231 -20.71 -3.67 -3.21
C TYR A 231 -20.29 -2.97 -1.92
N MET A 232 -20.10 -3.72 -0.83
CA MET A 232 -19.53 -3.18 0.40
C MET A 232 -18.10 -2.67 0.19
N SER A 233 -17.26 -3.40 -0.55
CA SER A 233 -15.89 -2.99 -0.91
C SER A 233 -15.91 -1.69 -1.69
N LEU A 234 -16.77 -1.59 -2.71
CA LEU A 234 -16.93 -0.38 -3.51
C LEU A 234 -17.34 0.81 -2.64
N PHE A 235 -18.37 0.64 -1.80
CA PHE A 235 -18.82 1.69 -0.89
C PHE A 235 -17.71 2.13 0.08
N PHE A 236 -17.08 1.18 0.80
CA PHE A 236 -16.05 1.48 1.78
C PHE A 236 -14.85 2.20 1.17
N HIS A 237 -14.37 1.74 0.02
CA HIS A 237 -13.21 2.36 -0.63
C HIS A 237 -13.55 3.73 -1.22
N LEU A 238 -14.71 3.90 -1.85
CA LEU A 238 -15.13 5.22 -2.35
C LEU A 238 -15.37 6.21 -1.20
N PHE A 239 -15.99 5.77 -0.10
CA PHE A 239 -16.09 6.55 1.13
C PHE A 239 -14.72 6.98 1.62
N ASN A 240 -13.75 6.06 1.69
CA ASN A 240 -12.39 6.39 2.11
C ASN A 240 -11.70 7.38 1.14
N SER A 241 -11.93 7.25 -0.16
CA SER A 241 -11.38 8.19 -1.15
C SER A 241 -11.93 9.61 -0.94
N ILE A 242 -13.24 9.75 -0.76
CA ILE A 242 -13.92 11.04 -0.62
C ILE A 242 -13.62 11.68 0.75
N VAL A 243 -13.75 10.92 1.83
CA VAL A 243 -13.66 11.44 3.20
C VAL A 243 -12.21 11.55 3.67
N PHE A 244 -11.42 10.50 3.48
CA PHE A 244 -10.05 10.43 4.00
C PHE A 244 -8.97 10.71 2.97
N GLN A 245 -9.29 10.74 1.67
CA GLN A 245 -8.36 11.08 0.58
C GLN A 245 -7.06 10.27 0.63
N VAL A 246 -7.18 8.94 0.76
CA VAL A 246 -6.06 8.02 1.03
C VAL A 246 -5.26 7.65 -0.23
N GLY A 247 -5.24 8.53 -1.24
CA GLY A 247 -4.49 8.38 -2.48
C GLY A 247 -4.94 7.21 -3.36
N ILE A 248 -3.97 6.48 -3.92
CA ILE A 248 -4.16 5.33 -4.82
C ILE A 248 -4.92 4.14 -4.19
N PHE A 249 -4.89 3.98 -2.87
CA PHE A 249 -5.29 2.73 -2.21
C PHE A 249 -6.75 2.31 -2.44
N PRO A 250 -7.77 3.18 -2.33
CA PRO A 250 -9.15 2.82 -2.63
C PRO A 250 -9.32 2.11 -3.97
N TYR A 251 -8.72 2.66 -5.02
CA TYR A 251 -8.84 2.14 -6.38
C TYR A 251 -8.07 0.83 -6.56
N MET A 252 -6.89 0.72 -5.93
CA MET A 252 -6.13 -0.53 -5.91
C MET A 252 -6.88 -1.64 -5.17
N SER A 253 -7.54 -1.32 -4.06
CA SER A 253 -8.31 -2.29 -3.27
C SER A 253 -9.55 -2.78 -4.01
N ILE A 254 -10.26 -1.90 -4.72
CA ILE A 254 -11.35 -2.29 -5.62
C ILE A 254 -10.83 -3.22 -6.73
N ALA A 255 -9.63 -2.97 -7.28
CA ALA A 255 -9.05 -3.80 -8.33
C ALA A 255 -8.76 -5.25 -7.87
N PHE A 256 -8.57 -5.51 -6.57
CA PHE A 256 -8.41 -6.88 -6.06
C PHE A 256 -9.64 -7.76 -6.30
N ALA A 257 -10.83 -7.17 -6.48
CA ALA A 257 -12.05 -7.91 -6.84
C ALA A 257 -11.83 -8.83 -8.06
N LEU A 258 -10.94 -8.46 -8.99
CA LEU A 258 -10.59 -9.27 -10.17
C LEU A 258 -10.03 -10.66 -9.84
N PHE A 259 -9.50 -10.88 -8.62
CA PHE A 259 -9.06 -12.19 -8.18
C PHE A 259 -10.18 -13.05 -7.56
N PHE A 260 -11.29 -12.44 -7.15
CA PHE A 260 -12.38 -13.13 -6.44
C PHE A 260 -13.51 -13.62 -7.36
N PHE A 261 -13.72 -12.95 -8.50
CA PHE A 261 -14.70 -13.37 -9.50
C PHE A 261 -14.12 -14.39 -10.49
N THR A 262 -14.99 -15.20 -11.10
CA THR A 262 -14.58 -16.18 -12.12
C THR A 262 -14.28 -15.48 -13.45
N SER A 263 -13.43 -16.07 -14.28
CA SER A 263 -13.10 -15.52 -15.59
C SER A 263 -14.33 -15.37 -16.49
N GLU A 264 -15.30 -16.29 -16.42
CA GLU A 264 -16.57 -16.18 -17.16
C GLU A 264 -17.34 -14.92 -16.73
N THR A 265 -17.42 -14.66 -15.43
CA THR A 265 -18.11 -13.49 -14.88
C THR A 265 -17.44 -12.20 -15.36
N ILE A 266 -16.10 -12.17 -15.27
CA ILE A 266 -15.28 -11.03 -15.68
C ILE A 266 -15.41 -10.80 -17.20
N GLN A 267 -15.21 -11.82 -18.03
CA GLN A 267 -15.32 -11.70 -19.48
C GLN A 267 -16.71 -11.27 -19.93
N LYS A 268 -17.79 -11.83 -19.32
CA LYS A 268 -19.16 -11.40 -19.60
C LYS A 268 -19.37 -9.91 -19.24
N ARG A 269 -18.91 -9.48 -18.07
CA ARG A 269 -19.09 -8.09 -17.60
C ARG A 269 -18.32 -7.08 -18.46
N PHE A 270 -17.07 -7.40 -18.83
CA PHE A 270 -16.22 -6.55 -19.66
C PHE A 270 -16.38 -6.79 -21.17
N ARG A 271 -17.33 -7.67 -21.57
CA ARG A 271 -17.61 -8.04 -22.97
C ARG A 271 -16.36 -8.50 -23.73
N LEU A 272 -15.48 -9.23 -23.06
CA LEU A 272 -14.27 -9.81 -23.65
C LEU A 272 -14.68 -11.06 -24.46
N LYS A 273 -14.33 -11.13 -25.75
CA LYS A 273 -14.73 -12.21 -26.67
C LYS A 273 -13.62 -13.26 -26.83
N GLU A 274 -13.29 -13.95 -25.75
CA GLU A 274 -11.99 -14.59 -25.66
C GLU A 274 -12.04 -15.99 -25.03
N GLU A 275 -11.04 -16.81 -25.36
CA GLU A 275 -11.01 -18.18 -24.87
C GLU A 275 -10.80 -18.21 -23.36
N ILE A 276 -11.63 -19.00 -22.67
CA ILE A 276 -11.50 -19.27 -21.24
C ILE A 276 -10.83 -20.62 -21.09
N TYR A 277 -9.72 -20.64 -20.37
CA TYR A 277 -9.07 -21.90 -20.05
C TYR A 277 -9.95 -22.76 -19.14
N LYS A 278 -10.38 -23.93 -19.65
CA LYS A 278 -11.19 -24.91 -18.92
C LYS A 278 -10.39 -26.12 -18.42
N GLY A 279 -9.10 -26.17 -18.73
CA GLY A 279 -8.21 -27.24 -18.32
C GLY A 279 -8.08 -27.35 -16.80
N GLN A 280 -7.66 -28.52 -16.33
CA GLN A 280 -7.44 -28.81 -14.91
C GLN A 280 -6.05 -29.39 -14.64
N GLU A 281 -5.13 -29.20 -15.58
CA GLU A 281 -3.77 -29.71 -15.53
C GLU A 281 -3.02 -29.16 -14.31
N VAL A 282 -2.19 -30.01 -13.72
CA VAL A 282 -1.31 -29.65 -12.61
C VAL A 282 0.12 -29.62 -13.15
N ILE A 283 0.68 -28.43 -13.33
CA ILE A 283 2.02 -28.24 -13.88
C ILE A 283 2.96 -27.83 -12.74
N ILE A 284 3.79 -28.77 -12.30
CA ILE A 284 4.72 -28.55 -11.19
C ILE A 284 6.03 -27.97 -11.73
N PRO A 285 6.42 -26.74 -11.34
CA PRO A 285 7.68 -26.15 -11.78
C PRO A 285 8.89 -26.82 -11.11
N LYS A 286 10.04 -26.85 -11.79
CA LYS A 286 11.30 -27.36 -11.20
C LYS A 286 11.69 -26.61 -9.91
N TYR A 287 11.35 -25.33 -9.82
CA TYR A 287 11.62 -24.46 -8.67
C TYR A 287 10.55 -24.53 -7.56
N LYS A 288 9.68 -25.56 -7.54
CA LYS A 288 8.56 -25.65 -6.57
C LYS A 288 8.99 -25.49 -5.11
N ASN A 289 10.10 -26.11 -4.71
CA ASN A 289 10.55 -26.13 -3.32
C ASN A 289 11.03 -24.73 -2.91
N ILE A 290 11.80 -24.08 -3.79
CA ILE A 290 12.26 -22.69 -3.60
C ILE A 290 11.05 -21.76 -3.48
N LEU A 291 10.07 -21.88 -4.38
CA LEU A 291 8.85 -21.08 -4.32
C LEU A 291 8.12 -21.24 -2.97
N ILE A 292 7.91 -22.47 -2.51
CA ILE A 292 7.20 -22.74 -1.26
C ILE A 292 7.97 -22.17 -0.07
N VAL A 293 9.29 -22.39 -0.01
CA VAL A 293 10.14 -21.88 1.08
C VAL A 293 10.14 -20.35 1.09
N CYS A 294 10.37 -19.70 -0.05
CA CYS A 294 10.34 -18.24 -0.14
C CYS A 294 8.97 -17.65 0.21
N SER A 295 7.87 -18.25 -0.27
CA SER A 295 6.51 -17.82 0.08
C SER A 295 6.22 -18.00 1.57
N ALA A 296 6.67 -19.11 2.17
CA ALA A 296 6.52 -19.35 3.60
C ALA A 296 7.27 -18.29 4.43
N PHE A 297 8.55 -18.04 4.12
CA PHE A 297 9.33 -16.99 4.78
C PHE A 297 8.69 -15.61 4.61
N PHE A 298 8.25 -15.28 3.40
CA PHE A 298 7.56 -14.03 3.12
C PHE A 298 6.32 -13.86 3.99
N PHE A 299 5.42 -14.84 4.05
CA PHE A 299 4.20 -14.72 4.85
C PHE A 299 4.43 -14.82 6.36
N MET A 300 5.39 -15.64 6.81
CA MET A 300 5.82 -15.63 8.21
C MET A 300 6.32 -14.25 8.62
N PHE A 301 7.10 -13.59 7.75
CA PHE A 301 7.53 -12.22 7.98
C PHE A 301 6.36 -11.23 7.95
N GLN A 302 5.43 -11.33 7.00
CA GLN A 302 4.26 -10.42 6.93
C GLN A 302 3.28 -10.58 8.10
N ILE A 303 3.26 -11.74 8.77
CA ILE A 303 2.50 -11.98 10.00
C ILE A 303 3.33 -11.55 11.23
N GLY A 304 4.60 -11.91 11.30
CA GLY A 304 5.46 -11.61 12.44
C GLY A 304 5.81 -10.13 12.58
N LEU A 305 6.12 -9.45 11.46
CA LEU A 305 6.57 -8.06 11.47
C LEU A 305 5.55 -7.11 12.13
N PRO A 306 4.23 -7.20 11.84
CA PRO A 306 3.23 -6.42 12.56
C PRO A 306 3.16 -6.69 14.07
N LEU A 307 3.38 -7.93 14.49
CA LEU A 307 3.28 -8.36 15.89
C LEU A 307 4.48 -7.97 16.75
N ARG A 308 5.60 -7.59 16.14
CA ARG A 308 6.86 -7.31 16.85
C ARG A 308 6.76 -6.29 18.00
N HIS A 309 5.80 -5.37 17.92
CA HIS A 309 5.58 -4.38 18.97
C HIS A 309 5.16 -5.01 20.31
N TRP A 310 4.63 -6.23 20.32
CA TRP A 310 4.33 -6.97 21.56
C TRP A 310 5.58 -7.53 22.26
N ALA A 311 6.71 -7.62 21.54
CA ALA A 311 7.99 -8.02 22.11
C ALA A 311 8.83 -6.80 22.56
N ILE A 312 8.33 -5.58 22.35
CA ILE A 312 8.98 -4.34 22.75
C ILE A 312 8.29 -3.89 24.04
N ASN A 313 9.07 -3.62 25.09
CA ASN A 313 8.53 -3.29 26.40
C ASN A 313 7.79 -1.94 26.43
N ASP A 314 8.23 -0.99 25.61
CA ASP A 314 7.65 0.35 25.57
C ASP A 314 6.34 0.41 24.78
N ASP A 315 5.46 1.35 25.15
CA ASP A 315 4.21 1.58 24.43
C ASP A 315 4.47 2.09 22.99
N VAL A 316 4.09 1.28 22.00
CA VAL A 316 4.16 1.60 20.56
C VAL A 316 3.46 2.91 20.18
N LEU A 317 2.39 3.30 20.89
CA LEU A 317 1.70 4.56 20.68
C LEU A 317 2.52 5.74 21.21
N TRP A 318 3.45 5.53 22.14
CA TRP A 318 4.37 6.54 22.66
C TRP A 318 5.67 6.59 21.86
N THR A 319 6.41 5.48 21.80
CA THR A 319 7.78 5.42 21.23
C THR A 319 7.82 5.33 19.71
N GLU A 320 6.72 4.93 19.07
CA GLU A 320 6.62 4.59 17.63
C GLU A 320 7.36 3.30 17.24
N GLU A 321 8.04 2.64 18.18
CA GLU A 321 8.79 1.42 17.91
C GLU A 321 7.81 0.29 17.57
N GLY A 322 8.06 -0.42 16.46
CA GLY A 322 7.09 -1.41 15.98
C GLY A 322 5.89 -0.84 15.20
N HIS A 323 5.73 0.50 15.11
CA HIS A 323 4.54 1.08 14.48
C HIS A 323 4.57 1.09 12.94
N ARG A 324 5.72 1.34 12.31
CA ARG A 324 5.82 1.32 10.85
C ARG A 324 5.79 -0.12 10.34
N MET A 325 5.27 -0.34 9.13
CA MET A 325 5.15 -1.65 8.49
C MET A 325 4.38 -2.69 9.33
N SER A 326 3.44 -2.26 10.18
CA SER A 326 2.66 -3.15 11.05
C SER A 326 1.15 -3.10 10.79
N TRP A 327 0.71 -2.50 9.68
CA TRP A 327 -0.70 -2.36 9.30
C TRP A 327 -1.56 -1.62 10.36
N ARG A 328 -0.91 -1.02 11.36
CA ARG A 328 -1.50 -0.16 12.38
C ARG A 328 -1.85 1.18 11.74
N MET A 329 -3.12 1.33 11.39
CA MET A 329 -3.65 2.51 10.70
C MET A 329 -4.61 3.26 11.60
N MET A 330 -4.52 4.60 11.60
CA MET A 330 -5.48 5.49 12.26
C MET A 330 -5.68 5.20 13.76
N LEU A 331 -4.58 5.00 14.51
CA LEU A 331 -4.64 4.66 15.94
C LEU A 331 -4.33 5.82 16.89
N ARG A 332 -3.82 6.94 16.38
CA ARG A 332 -3.47 8.09 17.23
C ARG A 332 -3.47 9.38 16.45
N SER A 333 -3.63 10.47 17.20
CA SER A 333 -3.22 11.81 16.81
C SER A 333 -2.25 12.33 17.87
N LYS A 334 -1.13 12.93 17.42
CA LYS A 334 -0.14 13.54 18.31
C LYS A 334 0.02 15.02 17.95
N SER A 335 0.19 15.85 18.97
CA SER A 335 0.62 17.26 18.90
C SER A 335 1.81 17.43 19.85
N GLY A 336 2.70 18.37 19.56
CA GLY A 336 3.89 18.60 20.38
C GLY A 336 4.71 19.78 19.88
N THR A 337 5.44 20.40 20.80
CA THR A 337 6.37 21.50 20.55
C THR A 337 7.78 21.03 20.88
N LEU A 338 8.75 21.37 20.03
CA LEU A 338 10.15 21.03 20.20
C LEU A 338 11.00 22.30 20.18
N THR A 339 11.88 22.43 21.16
CA THR A 339 12.93 23.45 21.22
C THR A 339 14.26 22.74 21.45
N ILE A 340 15.24 22.98 20.59
CA ILE A 340 16.58 22.40 20.68
C ILE A 340 17.54 23.50 21.10
N TYR A 341 18.43 23.19 22.05
CA TYR A 341 19.47 24.11 22.53
C TYR A 341 20.85 23.55 22.21
N ILE A 342 21.73 24.39 21.68
CA ILE A 342 23.17 24.13 21.58
C ILE A 342 23.81 24.68 22.85
N VAL A 343 24.51 23.82 23.59
CA VAL A 343 25.19 24.18 24.83
C VAL A 343 26.69 24.21 24.59
N ASN A 344 27.31 25.37 24.82
CA ASN A 344 28.77 25.45 24.87
C ASN A 344 29.24 24.80 26.19
N LYS A 345 30.06 23.74 26.09
CA LYS A 345 30.52 22.97 27.25
C LYS A 345 31.52 23.73 28.14
N GLU A 346 32.21 24.72 27.61
CA GLU A 346 33.21 25.51 28.33
C GLU A 346 32.57 26.70 29.06
N THR A 347 31.66 27.41 28.40
CA THR A 347 31.04 28.64 28.96
C THR A 347 29.68 28.40 29.63
N GLY A 348 29.06 27.25 29.38
CA GLY A 348 27.68 26.94 29.81
C GLY A 348 26.60 27.72 29.05
N GLY A 349 26.99 28.58 28.09
CA GLY A 349 26.06 29.36 27.27
C GLY A 349 25.15 28.48 26.42
N LYS A 350 23.88 28.89 26.26
CA LYS A 350 22.86 28.17 25.48
C LYS A 350 22.31 29.04 24.37
N VAL A 351 22.23 28.50 23.16
CA VAL A 351 21.60 29.15 22.01
C VAL A 351 20.54 28.22 21.42
N VAL A 352 19.41 28.77 20.97
CA VAL A 352 18.35 27.97 20.33
C VAL A 352 18.79 27.57 18.92
N TYR A 353 18.67 26.28 18.59
CA TYR A 353 18.91 25.76 17.25
C TYR A 353 17.65 25.87 16.39
N ASP A 354 17.70 26.68 15.32
CA ASP A 354 16.59 26.85 14.39
C ASP A 354 16.57 25.78 13.29
N TYR A 355 16.14 24.58 13.66
CA TYR A 355 15.99 23.44 12.75
C TYR A 355 14.93 23.65 11.65
N ARG A 356 14.08 24.69 11.75
CA ARG A 356 12.95 24.89 10.83
C ARG A 356 13.38 25.41 9.47
N ASN A 357 14.58 25.99 9.37
CA ASN A 357 15.11 26.50 8.11
C ASN A 357 15.56 25.37 7.17
N GLN A 358 15.94 24.21 7.71
CA GLN A 358 16.41 23.05 6.93
C GLN A 358 15.30 22.04 6.59
N LEU A 359 14.14 22.17 7.24
CA LEU A 359 13.06 21.18 7.18
C LEU A 359 11.79 21.77 6.57
N SER A 360 11.10 20.98 5.75
CA SER A 360 9.75 21.34 5.30
C SER A 360 8.77 21.43 6.48
N LYS A 361 7.67 22.19 6.30
CA LYS A 361 6.60 22.29 7.31
C LYS A 361 6.09 20.93 7.79
N LYS A 362 6.03 19.91 6.91
CA LYS A 362 5.58 18.56 7.27
C LYS A 362 6.61 17.82 8.12
N GLN A 363 7.89 17.98 7.80
CA GLN A 363 9.00 17.41 8.55
C GLN A 363 9.10 18.03 9.95
N SER A 364 9.08 19.36 10.06
CA SER A 364 9.13 20.06 11.34
C SER A 364 7.97 19.68 12.26
N ARG A 365 6.75 19.50 11.72
CA ARG A 365 5.61 18.98 12.48
C ARG A 365 5.80 17.52 12.88
N SER A 366 6.42 16.70 12.05
CA SER A 366 6.63 15.27 12.36
C SER A 366 7.69 15.07 13.42
N LEU A 367 8.75 15.90 13.37
CA LEU A 367 9.89 15.88 14.27
C LEU A 367 9.46 16.01 15.73
N SER A 368 8.60 16.99 16.07
CA SER A 368 8.19 17.25 17.45
C SER A 368 7.36 16.15 18.13
N LYS A 369 7.10 15.04 17.44
CA LYS A 369 6.16 13.99 17.86
C LYS A 369 6.71 12.58 17.75
N LYS A 370 7.89 12.42 17.17
CA LYS A 370 8.45 11.11 16.79
C LYS A 370 9.88 11.02 17.32
N PRO A 371 10.11 10.25 18.40
CA PRO A 371 11.43 10.12 19.01
C PRO A 371 12.52 9.74 18.00
N ASP A 372 12.21 8.85 17.06
CA ASP A 372 13.16 8.40 16.03
C ASP A 372 13.58 9.49 15.05
N LEU A 373 12.74 10.51 14.84
CA LEU A 373 13.11 11.67 14.02
C LEU A 373 13.92 12.68 14.83
N ILE A 374 13.62 12.84 16.13
CA ILE A 374 14.37 13.73 17.03
C ILE A 374 15.80 13.24 17.17
N TRP A 375 16.00 11.93 17.26
CA TRP A 375 17.32 11.32 17.33
C TRP A 375 18.12 11.43 16.02
N GLN A 376 17.44 11.41 14.87
CA GLN A 376 18.09 11.44 13.55
C GLN A 376 18.50 12.85 13.10
N LEU A 377 17.82 13.88 13.60
CA LEU A 377 18.21 15.28 13.39
C LEU A 377 19.33 15.66 14.36
#